data_AF-A0A4Q6AKC9-F1
#
_entry.id   AF-A0A4Q6AKC9-F1
#
_cell.length_a   1.000
_cell.length_b   1.000
_cell.length_c   1.000
_cell.angle_alpha   90.00
_cell.angle_beta   90.00
_cell.angle_gamma   90.00
#
_symmetry.space_group_name_H-M   'P 1'
#
loop_
_entity.id
_entity.type
_entity.pdbx_description
1 polymer ?
#
loop_
_entity_poly.entity_id
_entity_poly.type
_entity_poly.pdbx_seq_one_letter_code
_entity_poly.pdbx_strand_id
1 'polypeptide(L)' 'MRTLNISISELEYEKFGIKTDKLSFSDFVEMISRELSRQNLKKSVELAERYGLSVMSMDEISAEVKAVRNNAANS' A
#
# COMPACT_ATOMS: atom_id res chain seq x y z
N MET A 1 30.97 0.08 -12.71
CA MET A 1 29.93 -0.66 -11.95
C MET A 1 30.52 -1.15 -10.65
N ARG A 2 29.77 -1.06 -9.55
CA ARG A 2 30.13 -1.69 -8.27
C ARG A 2 29.10 -2.79 -8.01
N THR A 3 29.56 -3.97 -7.58
CA THR A 3 28.70 -5.12 -7.29
C THR A 3 28.53 -5.24 -5.78
N LEU A 4 27.29 -5.34 -5.33
CA LEU A 4 26.93 -5.58 -3.93
C LEU A 4 26.21 -6.94 -3.87
N ASN A 5 26.74 -7.86 -3.08
CA ASN A 5 26.10 -9.16 -2.82
C ASN A 5 25.28 -9.05 -1.54
N ILE A 6 24.00 -9.41 -1.62
CA ILE A 6 23.06 -9.39 -0.50
C ILE A 6 22.57 -10.82 -0.28
N SER A 7 22.64 -11.29 0.96
CA SER A 7 22.01 -12.55 1.35
C SER A 7 20.56 -12.29 1.72
N ILE A 8 19.63 -13.04 1.14
CA ILE A 8 18.19 -12.94 1.40
C ILE A 8 17.65 -14.31 1.79
N SER A 9 16.60 -14.34 2.60
CA SER A 9 15.94 -15.59 2.95
C SER A 9 15.09 -16.13 1.80
N GLU A 10 14.81 -17.43 1.80
CA GLU A 10 13.95 -18.06 0.78
C GLU A 10 12.54 -17.43 0.76
N LEU A 11 12.01 -17.10 1.93
CA LEU A 11 10.71 -16.41 2.07
C LEU A 11 10.70 -15.04 1.40
N GLU A 12 11.78 -14.26 1.56
CA GLU A 12 11.90 -12.96 0.90
C GLU A 12 12.09 -13.13 -0.60
N TYR A 13 12.89 -14.12 -1.02
CA TYR A 13 13.11 -14.45 -2.43
C TYR A 13 11.80 -14.77 -3.15
N GLU A 14 10.97 -15.64 -2.57
CA GLU A 14 9.64 -15.97 -3.08
C GLU A 14 8.69 -14.77 -3.04
N LYS A 15 8.68 -14.01 -1.94
CA LYS A 15 7.77 -12.86 -1.75
C LYS A 15 8.02 -11.75 -2.77
N PHE A 16 9.29 -11.46 -3.06
CA PHE A 16 9.65 -10.48 -4.09
C PHE A 16 9.58 -11.05 -5.51
N GLY A 17 9.41 -12.37 -5.66
CA GLY A 17 9.28 -13.04 -6.95
C GLY A 17 10.52 -12.89 -7.82
N ILE A 18 11.70 -12.86 -7.19
CA ILE A 18 12.97 -12.74 -7.89
C ILE A 18 13.17 -14.04 -8.68
N LYS A 19 13.28 -13.96 -10.01
CA LYS A 19 13.42 -15.14 -10.90
C LYS A 19 14.77 -15.20 -11.61
N THR A 20 15.63 -14.22 -11.38
CA THR A 20 16.87 -14.03 -12.13
C THR A 20 18.05 -13.78 -11.20
N ASP A 21 19.16 -14.46 -11.47
CA ASP A 21 20.41 -14.32 -10.69
C ASP A 21 21.10 -12.97 -10.86
N LYS A 22 20.72 -12.22 -11.90
CA LYS A 22 21.20 -10.86 -12.17
C LYS A 22 20.02 -9.92 -12.36
N LEU A 23 20.10 -8.79 -11.69
CA LEU A 23 19.09 -7.76 -11.66
C LEU A 23 19.79 -6.40 -11.55
N SER A 24 19.27 -5.36 -12.20
CA SER A 24 19.80 -4.02 -11.98
C SER A 24 19.34 -3.48 -10.63
N PHE A 25 20.12 -2.57 -10.03
CA PHE A 25 19.72 -1.96 -8.76
C PHE A 25 18.38 -1.19 -8.89
N SER A 26 18.13 -0.57 -10.05
CA SER A 26 16.84 0.09 -10.33
C SER A 26 15.67 -0.89 -10.32
N ASP A 27 15.80 -2.04 -10.97
CA ASP A 27 14.73 -3.03 -11.01
C ASP A 27 14.46 -3.61 -9.61
N PHE A 28 15.52 -3.78 -8.80
CA PHE A 28 15.39 -4.19 -7.41
C PHE A 28 14.60 -3.18 -6.59
N VAL A 29 14.98 -1.90 -6.67
CA VAL A 29 14.26 -0.82 -5.97
C VAL A 29 12.80 -0.75 -6.39
N GLU A 30 12.50 -0.94 -7.68
CA GLU A 30 11.13 -0.96 -8.18
C GLU A 30 10.32 -2.14 -7.60
N MET A 31 10.90 -3.34 -7.58
CA MET A 31 10.25 -4.52 -6.99
C MET A 31 9.94 -4.33 -5.51
N ILE A 32 10.92 -3.85 -4.73
CA ILE A 32 10.72 -3.56 -3.30
C ILE A 32 9.61 -2.51 -3.12
N SER A 33 9.63 -1.44 -3.92
CA SER A 33 8.64 -0.36 -3.85
C SER A 33 7.23 -0.87 -4.13
N ARG A 34 7.06 -1.71 -5.16
CA ARG A 34 5.75 -2.32 -5.49
C ARG A 34 5.24 -3.21 -4.37
N GLU A 35 6.10 -3.98 -3.72
CA GLU A 35 5.71 -4.84 -2.61
C GLU A 35 5.31 -4.03 -1.38
N LEU A 36 6.03 -2.95 -1.05
CA LEU A 36 5.63 -2.01 -0.01
C LEU A 36 4.26 -1.38 -0.31
N SER A 37 4.02 -0.98 -1.56
CA SER A 37 2.71 -0.46 -1.98
C SER A 37 1.59 -1.47 -1.79
N ARG A 38 1.81 -2.75 -2.12
CA ARG A 38 0.83 -3.83 -1.90
C ARG A 38 0.51 -4.03 -0.43
N GLN A 39 1.53 -4.04 0.44
CA GLN A 39 1.34 -4.16 1.88
C GLN A 39 0.55 -3.00 2.46
N ASN A 40 0.86 -1.78 2.02
CA ASN A 40 0.13 -0.58 2.43
C ASN A 40 -1.32 -0.63 1.96
N LEU A 41 -1.57 -1.04 0.71
CA LEU A 41 -2.93 -1.20 0.18
C LEU A 41 -3.73 -2.23 1.00
N LYS A 42 -3.13 -3.39 1.28
CA LYS A 42 -3.76 -4.42 2.11
C LYS A 42 -4.16 -3.87 3.48
N LYS A 43 -3.25 -3.14 4.14
CA LYS A 43 -3.52 -2.51 5.43
C LYS A 43 -4.66 -1.48 5.34
N SER A 44 -4.69 -0.67 4.28
CA SER A 44 -5.78 0.28 4.07
C SER A 44 -7.13 -0.40 3.89
N VAL A 45 -7.18 -1.52 3.16
CA VAL A 45 -8.40 -2.33 2.99
C VAL A 45 -8.85 -2.93 4.33
N GLU A 46 -7.92 -3.53 5.10
CA GLU A 46 -8.22 -4.07 6.43
C GLU A 46 -8.78 -3.01 7.39
N LEU A 47 -8.27 -1.78 7.33
CA LEU A 47 -8.79 -0.66 8.11
C LEU A 47 -10.18 -0.24 7.62
N ALA A 48 -10.39 -0.17 6.31
CA ALA A 48 -11.69 0.18 5.74
C ALA A 48 -12.77 -0.84 6.10
N GLU A 49 -12.43 -2.13 6.15
CA GLU A 49 -13.31 -3.20 6.64
C GLU A 49 -13.59 -3.04 8.14
N ARG A 50 -12.54 -2.88 8.95
CA ARG A 50 -12.65 -2.75 10.41
C ARG A 50 -13.54 -1.60 10.85
N TYR A 51 -13.44 -0.45 10.18
CA TYR A 51 -14.21 0.74 10.51
C TYR A 51 -15.53 0.85 9.72
N GLY A 52 -15.91 -0.18 8.96
CA GLY A 52 -17.16 -0.17 8.18
C GLY A 52 -17.17 0.80 7.00
N LEU A 53 -16.03 1.43 6.67
CA LEU A 53 -15.89 2.32 5.52
C LEU A 53 -16.06 1.56 4.19
N SER A 54 -15.73 0.26 4.19
CA SER A 54 -15.86 -0.62 3.01
C SER A 54 -17.30 -0.83 2.53
N VAL A 55 -18.29 -0.67 3.40
CA VAL A 55 -19.72 -0.88 3.10
C VAL A 55 -20.49 0.43 2.94
N MET A 56 -19.82 1.56 3.17
CA MET A 56 -20.46 2.87 3.14
C MET A 56 -20.83 3.26 1.70
N SER A 57 -22.08 3.66 1.50
CA SER A 57 -22.56 4.15 0.22
C SER A 57 -22.03 5.56 -0.08
N MET A 58 -22.01 5.93 -1.36
CA MET A 58 -21.61 7.29 -1.78
C MET A 58 -22.50 8.39 -1.19
N ASP A 59 -23.77 8.09 -0.93
CA ASP A 59 -24.72 9.02 -0.33
C ASP A 59 -24.40 9.27 1.15
N GLU A 60 -24.08 8.21 1.91
CA GLU A 60 -23.64 8.31 3.31
C GLU A 60 -22.34 9.09 3.43
N ILE A 61 -21.35 8.79 2.57
CA ILE A 61 -20.08 9.55 2.50
C ILE A 61 -20.36 11.03 2.24
N SER A 62 -21.24 11.33 1.28
CA SER A 62 -21.58 12.71 0.90
C SER A 62 -22.29 13.45 2.03
N ALA A 63 -23.14 12.76 2.79
CA ALA A 63 -23.82 13.31 3.96
C ALA A 63 -22.82 13.66 5.07
N GLU A 64 -21.88 12.76 5.38
CA GLU A 64 -20.84 12.97 6.38
C GLU A 64 -19.94 14.17 6.03
N VAL A 65 -19.45 14.23 4.78
CA VAL A 65 -18.61 15.34 4.31
C VAL A 65 -19.35 16.69 4.38
N LYS A 66 -20.64 16.73 4.00
CA LYS A 66 -21.45 17.95 4.10
C LYS A 66 -21.67 18.37 5.55
N ALA A 67 -21.95 17.43 6.45
CA ALA A 67 -22.12 17.71 7.87
C ALA A 67 -20.86 18.33 8.49
N VAL A 68 -19.69 17.75 8.21
CA VAL A 68 -18.39 18.28 8.69
C VAL A 68 -18.12 19.68 8.13
N ARG A 69 -18.32 19.89 6.82
CA ARG A 69 -18.10 21.21 6.18
C ARG A 69 -19.04 22.28 6.73
N ASN A 70 -20.31 21.94 6.94
CA ASN A 70 -21.29 22.88 7.50
C ASN A 70 -20.96 23.22 8.96
N ASN A 71 -20.45 22.27 9.74
CA ASN A 71 -20.02 22.52 11.11
C ASN A 71 -18.79 23.45 11.16
N ALA A 72 -17.83 23.24 10.25
CA ALA A 72 -16.65 24.09 10.11
C ALA A 72 -16.96 25.52 9.61
N ALA A 73 -18.04 25.72 8.85
CA ALA A 73 -18.48 27.04 8.39
C ALA A 73 -19.29 27.81 9.44
N ASN A 74 -19.85 27.12 10.44
CA ASN A 74 -20.64 27.68 11.53
C ASN A 74 -19.85 27.82 12.85
N SER A 75 -18.54 27.53 12.84
CA SER A 75 -17.59 27.72 13.94
C SER A 75 -16.68 28.90 13.65
#